data_AF-A0A1F3ZG82-F1
#
_entry.id   AF-A0A1F3ZG82-F1
#
_cell.length_a   1.000
_cell.length_b   1.000
_cell.length_c   1.000
_cell.angle_alpha   90.00
_cell.angle_beta   90.00
_cell.angle_gamma   90.00
#
_symmetry.space_group_name_H-M   'P 1'
#
loop_
_entity.id
_entity.type
_entity.pdbx_description
1 polymer ?
#
loop_
_entity_poly.entity_id
_entity_poly.type
_entity_poly.pdbx_seq_one_letter_code
_entity_poly.pdbx_strand_id
1 'polypeptide(L)'
;MATESAIKPAIRRVVTGIDERGRSKVLWDSPAPNSRSMDGSAASLLSDIWVWAESPAPLYGERDDGNMKYDFPGPPEGGHVRVIRSSGRPENYDPAKDQNAVAMHDPKPLPSGRTWDRGGRNAFTTDMHKTQSIDYAIELVGERDLGMDDGNHTIRQGDIVVQVGAWHQWIRNNAAGSTMMYDMFAAKFTDGPQGIAQGNDAVMTFDGRALPPGAKTARRVVTIDRVPNKGSVIADGPAPDVRTDPARPGFMVSRLWVTDGSPAKIVNETLHLPHAIEPPEKGSVLRVYNFPPDKAWQGRVGRADVDAYFKAMGSPAASTWSAQAPHPYMQKTRTLDICAVLEGEIALVLDTREVKLAAGDVVVQRGTNHAWSNRSDKPAVVSVASHDGKYAP
;
A
#
# COMPACT_ATOMS: atom_id res chain seq x y z
N MET A 1 3.40 -5.55 31.20
CA MET A 1 2.62 -5.15 30.01
C MET A 1 3.09 -3.77 29.62
N ALA A 2 3.61 -3.57 28.41
CA ALA A 2 3.84 -2.21 27.93
C ALA A 2 2.45 -1.53 27.84
N THR A 3 2.31 -0.39 28.51
CA THR A 3 1.09 0.40 28.50
C THR A 3 0.85 0.95 27.10
N GLU A 4 -0.41 1.14 26.73
CA GLU A 4 -0.84 1.72 25.44
C GLU A 4 -0.11 3.04 25.09
N SER A 5 0.40 3.74 26.11
CA SER A 5 1.26 4.93 26.00
C SER A 5 2.57 4.73 25.23
N ALA A 6 3.03 3.50 25.01
CA ALA A 6 4.25 3.20 24.25
C ALA A 6 4.00 3.00 22.74
N ILE A 7 2.74 3.01 22.30
CA ILE A 7 2.37 2.82 20.89
C ILE A 7 2.13 4.20 20.26
N LYS A 8 2.57 4.36 19.01
CA LYS A 8 2.36 5.59 18.25
C LYS A 8 0.86 5.93 18.15
N PRO A 9 0.50 7.23 18.04
CA PRO A 9 -0.88 7.68 17.92
C PRO A 9 -1.66 6.97 16.80
N ALA A 10 -2.98 7.01 16.90
CA ALA A 10 -3.83 6.45 15.85
C ALA A 10 -3.55 7.14 14.51
N ILE A 11 -3.52 6.35 13.45
CA ILE A 11 -3.39 6.88 12.09
C ILE A 11 -4.68 7.62 11.74
N ARG A 12 -4.51 8.87 11.29
CA ARG A 12 -5.59 9.66 10.72
C ARG A 12 -5.91 9.11 9.33
N ARG A 13 -7.19 8.86 9.09
CA ARG A 13 -7.73 8.39 7.82
C ARG A 13 -8.70 9.42 7.28
N VAL A 14 -8.52 9.79 6.01
CA VAL A 14 -9.46 10.60 5.25
C VAL A 14 -10.15 9.70 4.24
N VAL A 15 -11.47 9.60 4.31
CA VAL A 15 -12.26 8.81 3.37
C VAL A 15 -13.09 9.76 2.53
N THR A 16 -13.01 9.62 1.21
CA THR A 16 -13.73 10.48 0.27
C THR A 16 -14.97 9.80 -0.28
N GLY A 17 -15.87 10.60 -0.83
CA GLY A 17 -17.04 10.13 -1.57
C GLY A 17 -17.63 11.24 -2.41
N ILE A 18 -18.85 11.01 -2.90
CA ILE A 18 -19.56 11.94 -3.78
C ILE A 18 -20.77 12.52 -3.03
N ASP A 19 -20.99 13.83 -3.14
CA ASP A 19 -22.17 14.51 -2.63
C ASP A 19 -23.39 14.34 -3.56
N GLU A 20 -24.56 14.79 -3.12
CA GLU A 20 -25.81 14.69 -3.88
C GLU A 20 -25.77 15.38 -5.25
N ARG A 21 -24.78 16.26 -5.49
CA ARG A 21 -24.58 17.00 -6.74
C ARG A 21 -23.48 16.39 -7.61
N GLY A 22 -22.96 15.22 -7.26
CA GLY A 22 -21.88 14.58 -8.02
C GLY A 22 -20.48 15.12 -7.72
N ARG A 23 -20.33 15.99 -6.70
CA ARG A 23 -19.04 16.61 -6.35
C ARG A 23 -18.31 15.80 -5.29
N SER A 24 -17.01 15.82 -5.37
CA SER A 24 -16.11 15.11 -4.48
C SER A 24 -16.03 15.78 -3.11
N LYS A 25 -16.30 15.00 -2.05
CA LYS A 25 -16.32 15.43 -0.66
C LYS A 25 -15.52 14.50 0.24
N VAL A 26 -15.21 14.99 1.43
CA VAL A 26 -14.77 14.18 2.56
C VAL A 26 -16.00 13.61 3.25
N LEU A 27 -16.03 12.30 3.45
CA LEU A 27 -17.04 11.62 4.26
C LEU A 27 -16.56 11.47 5.72
N TRP A 28 -15.30 11.08 5.89
CA TRP A 28 -14.68 10.93 7.21
C TRP A 28 -13.28 11.53 7.21
N ASP A 29 -12.92 12.20 8.30
CA ASP A 29 -11.58 12.66 8.62
C ASP A 29 -11.36 12.37 10.11
N SER A 30 -10.89 11.15 10.38
CA SER A 30 -10.86 10.58 11.73
C SER A 30 -9.85 9.44 11.81
N PRO A 31 -9.50 8.98 13.02
CA PRO A 31 -8.93 7.65 13.18
C PRO A 31 -9.80 6.54 12.59
N ALA A 32 -9.20 5.37 12.34
CA ALA A 32 -9.91 4.18 11.94
C ALA A 32 -10.87 3.69 13.06
N PRO A 33 -12.12 3.32 12.72
CA PRO A 33 -13.16 3.03 13.72
C PRO A 33 -12.96 1.67 14.41
N ASN A 34 -12.31 0.71 13.74
CA ASN A 34 -12.11 -0.63 14.26
C ASN A 34 -10.63 -0.84 14.57
N SER A 35 -10.29 -0.81 15.86
CA SER A 35 -8.93 -1.05 16.37
C SER A 35 -8.93 -2.04 17.52
N ARG A 36 -7.87 -2.86 17.62
CA ARG A 36 -7.74 -3.87 18.67
C ARG A 36 -6.30 -4.28 18.92
N SER A 37 -6.05 -4.80 20.12
CA SER A 37 -4.79 -5.44 20.45
C SER A 37 -4.61 -6.77 19.73
N MET A 38 -3.36 -7.11 19.41
CA MET A 38 -3.02 -8.42 18.85
C MET A 38 -2.59 -9.38 19.96
N ASP A 39 -3.27 -10.51 20.09
CA ASP A 39 -2.95 -11.57 21.05
C ASP A 39 -1.56 -12.15 20.80
N GLY A 40 -0.83 -12.49 21.87
CA GLY A 40 0.51 -13.09 21.80
C GLY A 40 1.62 -12.17 21.30
N SER A 41 1.31 -10.93 20.91
CA SER A 41 2.26 -9.90 20.49
C SER A 41 2.48 -8.87 21.61
N ALA A 42 3.72 -8.45 21.84
CA ALA A 42 3.99 -7.30 22.69
C ALA A 42 3.33 -6.05 22.09
N ALA A 43 2.51 -5.37 22.91
CA ALA A 43 1.86 -4.08 22.67
C ALA A 43 1.82 -3.66 21.19
N SER A 44 0.94 -4.33 20.44
CA SER A 44 0.65 -4.05 19.04
C SER A 44 -0.84 -3.79 18.87
N LEU A 45 -1.17 -2.73 18.16
CA LEU A 45 -2.52 -2.33 17.80
C LEU A 45 -2.71 -2.47 16.29
N LEU A 46 -3.72 -3.25 15.95
CA LEU A 46 -4.23 -3.42 14.61
C LEU A 46 -5.42 -2.48 14.41
N SER A 47 -5.44 -1.76 13.30
CA SER A 47 -6.53 -0.85 12.91
C SER A 47 -6.95 -1.14 11.47
N ASP A 48 -8.24 -1.46 11.25
CA ASP A 48 -8.79 -1.66 9.91
C ASP A 48 -9.14 -0.29 9.28
N ILE A 49 -8.41 0.09 8.25
CA ILE A 49 -8.56 1.36 7.54
C ILE A 49 -9.72 1.30 6.56
N TRP A 50 -9.85 0.21 5.80
CA TRP A 50 -10.96 0.02 4.86
C TRP A 50 -11.09 -1.45 4.49
N VAL A 51 -12.28 -1.89 4.12
CA VAL A 51 -12.55 -3.26 3.64
C VAL A 51 -13.44 -3.17 2.40
N TRP A 52 -13.22 -4.04 1.41
CA TRP A 52 -14.13 -4.20 0.29
C TRP A 52 -14.35 -5.69 0.03
N ALA A 53 -15.61 -6.09 -0.16
CA ALA A 53 -15.97 -7.51 -0.24
C ALA A 53 -15.79 -8.13 -1.63
N GLU A 54 -15.72 -7.30 -2.67
CA GLU A 54 -15.81 -7.72 -4.07
C GLU A 54 -14.95 -6.83 -4.98
N SER A 55 -14.49 -7.38 -6.10
CA SER A 55 -13.70 -6.69 -7.11
C SER A 55 -14.46 -6.76 -8.46
N PRO A 56 -14.82 -5.63 -9.09
CA PRO A 56 -14.42 -4.26 -8.76
C PRO A 56 -15.04 -3.72 -7.46
N ALA A 57 -14.27 -2.94 -6.71
CA ALA A 57 -14.63 -2.42 -5.39
C ALA A 57 -15.78 -1.39 -5.45
N PRO A 58 -16.81 -1.48 -4.59
CA PRO A 58 -17.88 -0.48 -4.56
C PRO A 58 -17.39 0.93 -4.21
N LEU A 59 -17.64 1.90 -5.10
CA LEU A 59 -17.27 3.32 -4.93
C LEU A 59 -18.40 4.19 -4.37
N TYR A 60 -19.52 3.58 -4.01
CA TYR A 60 -20.76 4.24 -3.61
C TYR A 60 -21.23 3.81 -2.21
N GLY A 61 -22.13 4.60 -1.62
CA GLY A 61 -22.68 4.37 -0.29
C GLY A 61 -21.92 5.09 0.82
N GLU A 62 -22.59 5.25 1.96
CA GLU A 62 -22.14 6.04 3.11
C GLU A 62 -21.79 5.18 4.33
N ARG A 63 -21.67 3.86 4.17
CA ARG A 63 -21.15 2.99 5.24
C ARG A 63 -19.65 3.20 5.38
N ASP A 64 -19.17 3.26 6.62
CA ASP A 64 -17.75 3.22 6.92
C ASP A 64 -17.28 1.75 6.95
N ASP A 65 -16.72 1.29 5.83
CA ASP A 65 -16.30 -0.12 5.69
C ASP A 65 -15.03 -0.43 6.48
N GLY A 66 -14.35 0.58 7.04
CA GLY A 66 -13.34 0.38 8.08
C GLY A 66 -13.92 -0.20 9.38
N ASN A 67 -15.25 -0.15 9.58
CA ASN A 67 -15.93 -0.70 10.74
C ASN A 67 -16.50 -2.12 10.50
N MET A 68 -16.13 -2.78 9.39
CA MET A 68 -16.54 -4.16 9.14
C MET A 68 -15.94 -5.13 10.15
N LYS A 69 -16.61 -6.27 10.34
CA LYS A 69 -16.11 -7.35 11.20
C LYS A 69 -14.73 -7.79 10.70
N TYR A 70 -13.82 -7.99 11.65
CA TYR A 70 -12.51 -8.52 11.34
C TYR A 70 -12.57 -9.83 10.57
N ASP A 71 -11.77 -9.88 9.52
CA ASP A 71 -11.46 -11.06 8.74
C ASP A 71 -9.95 -11.07 8.42
N PHE A 72 -9.37 -12.27 8.33
CA PHE A 72 -7.99 -12.47 7.93
C PHE A 72 -7.90 -13.76 7.08
N PRO A 73 -7.36 -13.68 5.84
CA PRO A 73 -6.63 -12.55 5.23
C PRO A 73 -7.51 -11.46 4.59
N GLY A 74 -8.80 -11.39 4.94
CA GLY A 74 -9.76 -10.45 4.36
C GLY A 74 -10.63 -11.09 3.27
N PRO A 75 -11.61 -10.38 2.70
CA PRO A 75 -12.63 -10.99 1.85
C PRO A 75 -12.07 -11.79 0.66
N PRO A 76 -12.66 -12.95 0.31
CA PRO A 76 -12.13 -13.84 -0.74
C PRO A 76 -12.20 -13.29 -2.16
N GLU A 77 -13.05 -12.29 -2.41
CA GLU A 77 -13.21 -11.65 -3.73
C GLU A 77 -12.83 -10.15 -3.69
N GLY A 78 -12.21 -9.70 -2.60
CA GLY A 78 -11.91 -8.31 -2.35
C GLY A 78 -10.61 -8.16 -1.56
N GLY A 79 -10.62 -7.29 -0.57
CA GLY A 79 -9.43 -7.01 0.23
C GLY A 79 -9.70 -6.07 1.40
N HIS A 80 -8.62 -5.71 2.07
CA HIS A 80 -8.65 -4.77 3.17
C HIS A 80 -7.35 -3.98 3.25
N VAL A 81 -7.44 -2.80 3.84
CA VAL A 81 -6.30 -2.01 4.28
C VAL A 81 -6.24 -2.02 5.78
N ARG A 82 -5.07 -2.34 6.33
CA ARG A 82 -4.85 -2.45 7.76
C ARG A 82 -3.54 -1.79 8.14
N VAL A 83 -3.55 -1.12 9.27
CA VAL A 83 -2.31 -0.61 9.88
C VAL A 83 -2.03 -1.39 11.15
N ILE A 84 -0.78 -1.86 11.29
CA ILE A 84 -0.25 -2.44 12.51
C ILE A 84 0.77 -1.47 13.10
N ARG A 85 0.44 -0.92 14.26
CA ARG A 85 1.32 -0.09 15.10
C ARG A 85 1.85 -0.95 16.22
N SER A 86 3.17 -1.00 16.36
CA SER A 86 3.82 -1.85 17.34
C SER A 86 4.82 -1.07 18.16
N SER A 87 4.83 -1.35 19.46
CA SER A 87 5.95 -0.97 20.34
C SER A 87 7.26 -1.66 19.90
N GLY A 88 8.38 -1.05 20.25
CA GLY A 88 9.70 -1.60 20.02
C GLY A 88 10.07 -2.73 20.98
N ARG A 89 11.06 -3.51 20.56
CA ARG A 89 11.67 -4.56 21.36
C ARG A 89 12.65 -3.93 22.37
N PRO A 90 12.44 -4.12 23.69
CA PRO A 90 13.34 -3.56 24.68
C PRO A 90 14.70 -4.27 24.63
N GLU A 91 15.77 -3.55 24.98
CA GLU A 91 17.16 -4.07 24.90
C GLU A 91 17.39 -5.29 25.79
N ASN A 92 16.68 -5.39 26.91
CA ASN A 92 16.76 -6.50 27.85
C ASN A 92 15.80 -7.66 27.54
N TYR A 93 15.17 -7.68 26.36
CA TYR A 93 14.33 -8.78 25.93
C TYR A 93 15.15 -10.06 25.75
N ASP A 94 14.74 -11.12 26.43
CA ASP A 94 15.35 -12.44 26.39
C ASP A 94 14.35 -13.42 25.73
N PRO A 95 14.56 -13.82 24.47
CA PRO A 95 13.67 -14.73 23.76
C PRO A 95 13.47 -16.07 24.48
N ALA A 96 14.46 -16.54 25.26
CA ALA A 96 14.37 -17.80 25.99
C ALA A 96 13.39 -17.75 27.17
N LYS A 97 13.00 -16.54 27.61
CA LYS A 97 12.04 -16.31 28.69
C LYS A 97 10.65 -15.90 28.17
N ASP A 98 10.46 -15.88 26.86
CA ASP A 98 9.21 -15.45 26.27
C ASP A 98 8.16 -16.56 26.30
N GLN A 99 7.14 -16.36 27.12
CA GLN A 99 6.03 -17.31 27.27
C GLN A 99 5.13 -17.39 26.04
N ASN A 100 5.23 -16.43 25.11
CA ASN A 100 4.50 -16.43 23.85
C ASN A 100 5.29 -17.09 22.71
N ALA A 101 6.52 -17.54 22.97
CA ALA A 101 7.34 -18.18 21.97
C ALA A 101 6.72 -19.51 21.51
N VAL A 102 6.65 -19.70 20.19
CA VAL A 102 6.19 -20.95 19.59
C VAL A 102 7.31 -21.46 18.70
N ALA A 103 7.72 -22.71 18.94
CA ALA A 103 8.71 -23.36 18.11
C ALA A 103 8.20 -23.51 16.66
N MET A 104 9.13 -23.57 15.72
CA MET A 104 8.80 -23.96 14.35
C MET A 104 8.15 -25.35 14.35
N HIS A 105 7.18 -25.56 13.47
CA HIS A 105 6.50 -26.84 13.27
C HIS A 105 6.15 -27.02 11.79
N ASP A 106 5.63 -28.19 11.41
CA ASP A 106 5.18 -28.40 10.03
C ASP A 106 4.06 -27.42 9.64
N PRO A 107 4.00 -26.96 8.37
CA PRO A 107 2.92 -26.10 7.91
C PRO A 107 1.54 -26.66 8.19
N LYS A 108 0.65 -25.85 8.77
CA LYS A 108 -0.75 -26.23 9.02
C LYS A 108 -1.70 -25.12 8.57
N PRO A 109 -2.92 -25.46 8.12
CA PRO A 109 -3.93 -24.47 7.79
C PRO A 109 -4.52 -23.83 9.05
N LEU A 110 -4.84 -22.55 8.97
CA LEU A 110 -5.68 -21.84 9.94
C LEU A 110 -7.17 -21.94 9.56
N PRO A 111 -8.11 -21.64 10.48
CA PRO A 111 -9.55 -21.82 10.25
C PRO A 111 -10.12 -21.14 9.01
N SER A 112 -9.49 -20.08 8.50
CA SER A 112 -9.91 -19.41 7.25
C SER A 112 -9.77 -20.29 6.01
N GLY A 113 -8.95 -21.34 6.05
CA GLY A 113 -8.59 -22.17 4.91
C GLY A 113 -7.72 -21.46 3.86
N ARG A 114 -7.38 -20.19 4.09
CA ARG A 114 -6.61 -19.32 3.17
C ARG A 114 -5.33 -18.78 3.81
N THR A 115 -4.96 -19.30 4.96
CA THR A 115 -3.78 -18.92 5.72
C THR A 115 -3.14 -20.18 6.28
N TRP A 116 -1.81 -20.21 6.25
CA TRP A 116 -1.02 -21.26 6.86
C TRP A 116 0.06 -20.64 7.74
N ASP A 117 0.37 -21.30 8.84
CA ASP A 117 1.49 -20.95 9.71
C ASP A 117 2.38 -22.18 9.93
N ARG A 118 3.65 -21.92 10.24
CA ARG A 118 4.63 -22.96 10.62
C ARG A 118 5.39 -22.58 11.90
N GLY A 119 4.72 -21.87 12.81
CA GLY A 119 5.25 -21.44 14.10
C GLY A 119 6.30 -20.34 13.99
N GLY A 120 7.25 -20.32 14.93
CA GLY A 120 8.37 -19.38 14.96
C GLY A 120 8.05 -18.01 15.56
N ARG A 121 6.83 -17.78 16.07
CA ARG A 121 6.49 -16.52 16.72
C ARG A 121 7.18 -16.35 18.08
N ASN A 122 7.28 -15.09 18.47
CA ASN A 122 7.53 -14.65 19.84
C ASN A 122 6.87 -13.28 20.04
N ALA A 123 7.03 -12.66 21.21
CA ALA A 123 6.40 -11.39 21.53
C ALA A 123 6.78 -10.25 20.57
N PHE A 124 7.88 -10.37 19.80
CA PHE A 124 8.35 -9.36 18.83
C PHE A 124 8.39 -9.83 17.37
N THR A 125 8.02 -11.08 17.11
CA THR A 125 8.09 -11.72 15.80
C THR A 125 6.76 -12.42 15.50
N THR A 126 6.16 -12.15 14.34
CA THR A 126 4.93 -12.87 13.94
C THR A 126 5.21 -14.35 13.71
N ASP A 127 4.16 -15.16 13.63
CA ASP A 127 4.29 -16.50 13.07
C ASP A 127 4.88 -16.41 11.65
N MET A 128 5.70 -17.39 11.29
CA MET A 128 6.09 -17.62 9.91
C MET A 128 4.86 -18.12 9.20
N HIS A 129 4.28 -17.27 8.34
CA HIS A 129 2.97 -17.50 7.75
C HIS A 129 2.92 -17.12 6.28
N LYS A 130 1.89 -17.62 5.60
CA LYS A 130 1.53 -17.24 4.23
C LYS A 130 0.01 -17.18 4.09
N THR A 131 -0.44 -16.40 3.13
CA THR A 131 -1.86 -16.13 2.88
C THR A 131 -2.16 -16.25 1.39
N GLN A 132 -3.38 -16.67 1.05
CA GLN A 132 -3.88 -16.57 -0.34
C GLN A 132 -4.23 -15.10 -0.66
N SER A 133 -3.21 -14.25 -0.67
CA SER A 133 -3.30 -12.83 -0.95
C SER A 133 -2.04 -12.33 -1.65
N ILE A 134 -2.18 -11.17 -2.28
CA ILE A 134 -1.05 -10.26 -2.52
C ILE A 134 -1.18 -9.14 -1.51
N ASP A 135 -0.05 -8.75 -0.93
CA ASP A 135 0.01 -7.69 0.06
C ASP A 135 0.99 -6.60 -0.39
N TYR A 136 0.54 -5.36 -0.43
CA TYR A 136 1.42 -4.20 -0.49
C TYR A 136 1.69 -3.76 0.96
N ALA A 137 2.81 -4.22 1.51
CA ALA A 137 3.25 -3.89 2.86
C ALA A 137 4.18 -2.66 2.81
N ILE A 138 3.75 -1.58 3.46
CA ILE A 138 4.34 -0.24 3.35
C ILE A 138 4.76 0.21 4.75
N GLU A 139 6.06 0.37 4.99
CA GLU A 139 6.56 0.84 6.29
C GLU A 139 6.37 2.36 6.38
N LEU A 140 5.42 2.80 7.20
CA LEU A 140 5.06 4.21 7.33
C LEU A 140 5.97 4.96 8.30
N VAL A 141 6.37 4.32 9.42
CA VAL A 141 7.18 4.99 10.43
C VAL A 141 8.07 3.99 11.18
N GLY A 142 9.39 4.20 11.12
CA GLY A 142 10.37 3.37 11.80
C GLY A 142 10.95 2.32 10.86
N GLU A 143 11.25 1.14 11.40
CA GLU A 143 11.75 0.01 10.63
C GLU A 143 11.31 -1.31 11.25
N ARG A 144 11.35 -2.38 10.46
CA ARG A 144 11.21 -3.77 10.90
C ARG A 144 11.95 -4.67 9.93
N ASP A 145 12.28 -5.89 10.36
CA ASP A 145 12.81 -6.89 9.45
C ASP A 145 11.68 -7.75 8.88
N LEU A 146 11.75 -7.98 7.57
CA LEU A 146 11.05 -9.04 6.87
C LEU A 146 11.89 -10.32 6.98
N GLY A 147 11.42 -11.28 7.78
CA GLY A 147 12.05 -12.59 7.92
C GLY A 147 11.57 -13.55 6.84
N MET A 148 12.49 -14.09 6.06
CA MET A 148 12.26 -15.05 4.98
C MET A 148 13.08 -16.33 5.24
N ASP A 149 12.86 -17.39 4.47
CA ASP A 149 13.70 -18.60 4.57
C ASP A 149 15.16 -18.38 4.12
N ASP A 150 15.41 -17.37 3.30
CA ASP A 150 16.73 -17.01 2.79
C ASP A 150 17.44 -15.93 3.63
N GLY A 151 16.76 -15.32 4.61
CA GLY A 151 17.35 -14.38 5.55
C GLY A 151 16.39 -13.29 6.00
N ASN A 152 16.93 -12.32 6.75
CA ASN A 152 16.18 -11.16 7.21
C ASN A 152 16.53 -9.94 6.35
N HIS A 153 15.52 -9.17 5.97
CA HIS A 153 15.63 -7.97 5.17
C HIS A 153 15.06 -6.77 5.93
N THR A 154 15.90 -5.79 6.26
CA THR A 154 15.43 -4.57 6.94
C THR A 154 14.60 -3.73 5.98
N ILE A 155 13.36 -3.46 6.39
CA ILE A 155 12.39 -2.59 5.71
C ILE A 155 12.32 -1.30 6.53
N ARG A 156 12.75 -0.19 5.92
CA ARG A 156 12.78 1.14 6.55
C ARG A 156 11.57 1.95 6.14
N GLN A 157 11.32 3.04 6.85
CA GLN A 157 10.30 4.02 6.49
C GLN A 157 10.37 4.40 5.00
N GLY A 158 9.25 4.25 4.31
CA GLY A 158 9.09 4.50 2.88
C GLY A 158 9.39 3.28 1.98
N ASP A 159 10.02 2.22 2.50
CA ASP A 159 10.22 0.98 1.76
C ASP A 159 8.90 0.20 1.60
N ILE A 160 8.77 -0.49 0.47
CA ILE A 160 7.57 -1.24 0.12
C ILE A 160 7.94 -2.68 -0.23
N VAL A 161 7.24 -3.61 0.41
CA VAL A 161 7.27 -5.04 0.08
C VAL A 161 6.00 -5.38 -0.69
N VAL A 162 6.18 -5.92 -1.89
CA VAL A 162 5.15 -6.57 -2.69
C VAL A 162 5.23 -8.06 -2.38
N GLN A 163 4.31 -8.52 -1.53
CA GLN A 163 4.31 -9.87 -1.03
C GLN A 163 3.35 -10.73 -1.83
N VAL A 164 3.88 -11.67 -2.62
CA VAL A 164 3.14 -12.46 -3.59
C VAL A 164 2.90 -13.86 -3.02
N GLY A 165 2.05 -13.95 -1.99
CA GLY A 165 1.65 -15.23 -1.37
C GLY A 165 2.76 -15.99 -0.63
N ALA A 166 3.86 -15.31 -0.30
CA ALA A 166 5.08 -15.93 0.22
C ALA A 166 5.03 -16.25 1.73
N TRP A 167 5.77 -17.28 2.14
CA TRP A 167 6.12 -17.47 3.55
C TRP A 167 6.98 -16.32 4.06
N HIS A 168 6.59 -15.71 5.18
CA HIS A 168 7.32 -14.60 5.78
C HIS A 168 7.02 -14.42 7.28
N GLN A 169 7.87 -13.63 7.93
CA GLN A 169 7.68 -13.08 9.28
C GLN A 169 7.90 -11.57 9.28
N TRP A 170 7.21 -10.89 10.19
CA TRP A 170 7.55 -9.53 10.56
C TRP A 170 8.23 -9.53 11.93
N ILE A 171 9.48 -9.07 11.96
CA ILE A 171 10.36 -9.10 13.12
C ILE A 171 10.62 -7.67 13.57
N ARG A 172 10.30 -7.36 14.82
CA ARG A 172 10.62 -6.08 15.45
C ARG A 172 11.96 -6.19 16.15
N ASN A 173 12.99 -5.66 15.50
CA ASN A 173 14.37 -5.76 15.95
C ASN A 173 14.88 -4.50 16.67
N ASN A 174 14.11 -3.39 16.66
CA ASN A 174 14.49 -2.10 17.23
C ASN A 174 13.66 -1.68 18.45
N ALA A 175 14.20 -0.77 19.26
CA ALA A 175 13.56 -0.24 20.46
C ALA A 175 12.50 0.85 20.19
N ALA A 176 12.50 1.47 19.01
CA ALA A 176 11.60 2.59 18.69
C ALA A 176 10.18 2.16 18.30
N GLY A 177 10.01 0.89 17.89
CA GLY A 177 8.76 0.39 17.34
C GLY A 177 8.50 0.90 15.92
N SER A 178 7.43 0.40 15.32
CA SER A 178 7.15 0.66 13.91
C SER A 178 5.67 0.70 13.58
N THR A 179 5.36 1.32 12.44
CA THR A 179 4.00 1.39 11.89
C THR A 179 4.06 0.93 10.45
N MET A 180 3.37 -0.16 10.14
CA MET A 180 3.28 -0.68 8.78
C MET A 180 1.82 -0.77 8.35
N MET A 181 1.55 -0.34 7.13
CA MET A 181 0.28 -0.50 6.46
C MET A 181 0.35 -1.71 5.53
N TYR A 182 -0.72 -2.47 5.46
CA TYR A 182 -0.90 -3.61 4.58
C TYR A 182 -2.17 -3.37 3.76
N ASP A 183 -2.00 -3.20 2.46
CA ASP A 183 -3.09 -3.32 1.49
C ASP A 183 -3.08 -4.77 0.98
N MET A 184 -3.97 -5.59 1.55
CA MET A 184 -4.05 -7.04 1.30
C MET A 184 -5.30 -7.36 0.49
N PHE A 185 -5.15 -8.09 -0.60
CA PHE A 185 -6.27 -8.45 -1.46
C PHE A 185 -6.12 -9.87 -2.01
N ALA A 186 -7.26 -10.47 -2.36
CA ALA A 186 -7.36 -11.88 -2.67
C ALA A 186 -6.42 -12.30 -3.80
N ALA A 187 -5.76 -13.44 -3.61
CA ALA A 187 -4.99 -14.12 -4.63
C ALA A 187 -5.33 -15.61 -4.66
N LYS A 188 -5.01 -16.27 -5.77
CA LYS A 188 -5.33 -17.69 -5.97
C LYS A 188 -4.07 -18.54 -6.05
N PHE A 189 -3.99 -19.54 -5.19
CA PHE A 189 -3.02 -20.64 -5.34
C PHE A 189 -3.63 -21.72 -6.24
N THR A 190 -2.90 -22.12 -7.28
CA THR A 190 -3.36 -23.09 -8.28
C THR A 190 -2.92 -24.53 -7.99
N ASP A 191 -2.01 -24.71 -7.03
CA ASP A 191 -1.35 -25.96 -6.63
C ASP A 191 -1.65 -26.33 -5.17
N GLY A 192 -2.80 -25.87 -4.66
CA GLY A 192 -3.23 -26.10 -3.28
C GLY A 192 -2.53 -25.17 -2.28
N PRO A 193 -2.14 -25.64 -1.08
CA PRO A 193 -1.53 -24.79 -0.06
C PRO A 193 -0.08 -24.37 -0.39
N GLN A 194 0.51 -24.94 -1.43
CA GLN A 194 1.89 -24.67 -1.81
C GLN A 194 2.07 -23.27 -2.37
N GLY A 195 1.11 -22.76 -3.15
CA GLY A 195 1.07 -21.37 -3.60
C GLY A 195 2.32 -20.93 -4.33
N ILE A 196 2.93 -21.81 -5.13
CA ILE A 196 4.18 -21.46 -5.83
C ILE A 196 3.90 -20.55 -7.02
N ALA A 197 4.94 -19.83 -7.44
CA ALA A 197 4.93 -18.97 -8.61
C ALA A 197 4.33 -19.66 -9.85
N GLN A 198 3.36 -18.98 -10.46
CA GLN A 198 2.74 -19.30 -11.74
C GLN A 198 3.57 -18.60 -12.83
N GLY A 199 4.03 -19.36 -13.80
CA GLY A 199 4.85 -18.83 -14.89
C GLY A 199 6.29 -18.51 -14.48
N ASN A 200 7.00 -17.83 -15.39
CA ASN A 200 8.43 -17.59 -15.29
C ASN A 200 8.85 -16.21 -15.84
N ASP A 201 7.96 -15.22 -15.77
CA ASP A 201 8.24 -13.85 -16.21
C ASP A 201 9.55 -13.35 -15.58
N ALA A 202 10.38 -12.73 -16.42
CA ALA A 202 11.67 -12.22 -15.98
C ALA A 202 11.48 -11.06 -15.01
N VAL A 203 12.08 -11.16 -13.84
CA VAL A 203 12.07 -10.10 -12.83
C VAL A 203 12.74 -8.85 -13.39
N MET A 204 12.05 -7.73 -13.34
CA MET A 204 12.58 -6.45 -13.83
C MET A 204 13.42 -5.78 -12.74
N THR A 205 14.58 -5.26 -13.13
CA THR A 205 15.47 -4.47 -12.26
C THR A 205 15.64 -3.08 -12.82
N PHE A 206 15.92 -2.11 -11.95
CA PHE A 206 16.24 -0.76 -12.41
C PHE A 206 17.47 -0.79 -13.33
N ASP A 207 17.37 -0.09 -14.46
CA ASP A 207 18.38 -0.09 -15.52
C ASP A 207 19.58 0.83 -15.22
N GLY A 208 19.60 1.47 -14.04
CA GLY A 208 20.66 2.39 -13.64
C GLY A 208 20.61 3.75 -14.36
N ARG A 209 19.52 4.05 -15.08
CA ARG A 209 19.39 5.33 -15.78
C ARG A 209 19.48 6.51 -14.82
N ALA A 210 20.03 7.62 -15.31
CA ALA A 210 20.09 8.85 -14.54
C ALA A 210 18.67 9.33 -14.19
N LEU A 211 18.45 9.62 -12.90
CA LEU A 211 17.21 10.24 -12.41
C LEU A 211 17.37 11.77 -12.36
N PRO A 212 16.27 12.53 -12.40
CA PRO A 212 16.34 13.98 -12.19
C PRO A 212 17.04 14.33 -10.87
N PRO A 213 17.74 15.49 -10.80
CA PRO A 213 18.42 15.91 -9.57
C PRO A 213 17.48 15.88 -8.36
N GLY A 214 17.91 15.23 -7.28
CA GLY A 214 17.14 15.09 -6.04
C GLY A 214 16.03 14.03 -6.08
N ALA A 215 15.77 13.38 -7.22
CA ALA A 215 14.79 12.31 -7.30
C ALA A 215 15.36 10.99 -6.75
N LYS A 216 14.59 10.34 -5.88
CA LYS A 216 14.85 8.98 -5.40
C LYS A 216 13.67 8.11 -5.79
N THR A 217 13.92 7.01 -6.49
CA THR A 217 12.86 6.02 -6.75
C THR A 217 12.59 5.21 -5.49
N ALA A 218 11.36 4.71 -5.36
CA ALA A 218 10.98 3.86 -4.26
C ALA A 218 11.77 2.55 -4.30
N ARG A 219 12.14 2.04 -3.12
CA ARG A 219 12.68 0.69 -2.98
C ARG A 219 11.51 -0.31 -3.08
N ARG A 220 11.65 -1.27 -3.99
CA ARG A 220 10.74 -2.38 -4.22
C ARG A 220 11.39 -3.67 -3.74
N VAL A 221 10.76 -4.34 -2.78
CA VAL A 221 11.08 -5.73 -2.42
C VAL A 221 9.96 -6.62 -2.90
N VAL A 222 10.25 -7.68 -3.66
CA VAL A 222 9.24 -8.64 -4.13
C VAL A 222 9.52 -10.00 -3.51
N THR A 223 8.54 -10.55 -2.81
CA THR A 223 8.63 -11.88 -2.19
C THR A 223 7.68 -12.86 -2.85
N ILE A 224 8.11 -14.11 -3.00
CA ILE A 224 7.30 -15.18 -3.58
C ILE A 224 7.84 -16.56 -3.14
N ASP A 225 6.98 -17.57 -3.15
CA ASP A 225 7.40 -18.96 -3.05
C ASP A 225 7.69 -19.50 -4.46
N ARG A 226 8.95 -19.87 -4.76
CA ARG A 226 9.30 -20.54 -6.05
C ARG A 226 9.36 -22.06 -5.93
N VAL A 227 9.47 -22.55 -4.70
CA VAL A 227 9.47 -23.98 -4.36
C VAL A 227 8.62 -24.19 -3.11
N PRO A 228 8.06 -25.39 -2.91
CA PRO A 228 7.25 -25.72 -1.73
C PRO A 228 7.89 -25.28 -0.41
N ASN A 229 7.08 -24.59 0.41
CA ASN A 229 7.44 -24.20 1.78
C ASN A 229 8.71 -23.35 1.94
N LYS A 230 9.08 -22.58 0.90
CA LYS A 230 10.26 -21.71 0.94
C LYS A 230 9.94 -20.33 0.35
N GLY A 231 9.75 -19.35 1.23
CA GLY A 231 9.69 -17.95 0.86
C GLY A 231 11.03 -17.47 0.35
N SER A 232 11.02 -16.58 -0.65
CA SER A 232 12.25 -16.02 -1.20
C SER A 232 12.03 -14.57 -1.61
N VAL A 233 13.08 -13.77 -1.54
CA VAL A 233 13.14 -12.46 -2.19
C VAL A 233 13.61 -12.62 -3.63
N ILE A 234 12.81 -12.17 -4.59
CA ILE A 234 13.16 -12.24 -6.03
C ILE A 234 13.57 -10.89 -6.61
N ALA A 235 13.22 -9.80 -5.95
CA ALA A 235 13.72 -8.45 -6.25
C ALA A 235 13.91 -7.68 -4.96
N ASP A 236 15.01 -6.94 -4.84
CA ASP A 236 15.24 -5.95 -3.79
C ASP A 236 16.08 -4.81 -4.38
N GLY A 237 15.46 -3.66 -4.58
CA GLY A 237 16.17 -2.52 -5.12
C GLY A 237 15.28 -1.39 -5.61
N PRO A 238 15.85 -0.44 -6.37
CA PRO A 238 15.12 0.67 -6.94
C PRO A 238 14.01 0.18 -7.89
N ALA A 239 12.85 0.85 -7.93
CA ALA A 239 11.76 0.47 -8.82
C ALA A 239 12.18 0.61 -10.30
N PRO A 240 11.87 -0.37 -11.17
CA PRO A 240 12.35 -0.37 -12.55
C PRO A 240 11.53 0.53 -13.49
N ASP A 241 10.22 0.68 -13.24
CA ASP A 241 9.32 1.48 -14.06
C ASP A 241 9.11 2.86 -13.44
N VAL A 242 9.68 3.88 -14.06
CA VAL A 242 9.66 5.26 -13.57
C VAL A 242 9.26 6.20 -14.70
N ARG A 243 8.29 7.07 -14.44
CA ARG A 243 7.84 8.16 -15.33
C ARG A 243 8.09 9.50 -14.66
N THR A 244 8.35 10.53 -15.47
CA THR A 244 8.52 11.92 -15.01
C THR A 244 7.56 12.83 -15.76
N ASP A 245 7.43 14.06 -15.28
CA ASP A 245 6.68 15.11 -15.95
C ASP A 245 7.60 16.32 -16.21
N PRO A 246 8.00 16.58 -17.47
CA PRO A 246 8.84 17.72 -17.81
C PRO A 246 8.26 19.07 -17.39
N ALA A 247 6.93 19.19 -17.34
CA ALA A 247 6.24 20.42 -16.95
C ALA A 247 6.21 20.62 -15.43
N ARG A 248 6.54 19.58 -14.65
CA ARG A 248 6.71 19.63 -13.19
C ARG A 248 8.12 19.11 -12.81
N PRO A 249 9.18 19.92 -12.96
CA PRO A 249 10.53 19.50 -12.62
C PRO A 249 10.64 18.92 -11.20
N GLY A 250 11.14 17.69 -11.10
CA GLY A 250 11.21 16.92 -9.84
C GLY A 250 10.03 15.98 -9.59
N PHE A 251 8.96 16.05 -10.39
CA PHE A 251 7.86 15.10 -10.32
C PHE A 251 8.27 13.75 -10.89
N MET A 252 7.90 12.69 -10.17
CA MET A 252 8.22 11.33 -10.56
C MET A 252 7.18 10.34 -10.05
N VAL A 253 6.91 9.31 -10.85
CA VAL A 253 6.05 8.17 -10.47
C VAL A 253 6.84 6.90 -10.67
N SER A 254 6.96 6.09 -9.62
CA SER A 254 7.54 4.75 -9.67
C SER A 254 6.41 3.72 -9.59
N ARG A 255 6.24 2.88 -10.62
CA ARG A 255 5.27 1.79 -10.62
C ARG A 255 5.93 0.52 -10.06
N LEU A 256 5.31 -0.11 -9.08
CA LEU A 256 5.93 -1.20 -8.30
C LEU A 256 5.37 -2.57 -8.67
N TRP A 257 4.04 -2.66 -8.84
CA TRP A 257 3.35 -3.88 -9.18
C TRP A 257 1.99 -3.60 -9.82
N VAL A 258 1.53 -4.54 -10.65
CA VAL A 258 0.21 -4.54 -11.27
C VAL A 258 -0.41 -5.93 -11.08
N THR A 259 -1.73 -6.02 -10.91
CA THR A 259 -2.48 -7.25 -11.10
C THR A 259 -3.51 -7.07 -12.19
N ASP A 260 -3.78 -8.12 -12.95
CA ASP A 260 -4.69 -8.12 -14.10
C ASP A 260 -6.04 -8.77 -13.79
N GLY A 261 -6.35 -8.98 -12.51
CA GLY A 261 -7.58 -9.58 -12.04
C GLY A 261 -7.60 -9.83 -10.54
N SER A 262 -8.78 -10.21 -10.06
CA SER A 262 -9.04 -10.59 -8.68
C SER A 262 -9.95 -11.84 -8.67
N PRO A 263 -9.61 -12.90 -7.91
CA PRO A 263 -8.36 -13.06 -7.15
C PRO A 263 -7.12 -13.03 -8.05
N ALA A 264 -6.05 -12.36 -7.59
CA ALA A 264 -4.82 -12.18 -8.34
C ALA A 264 -4.03 -13.49 -8.53
N LYS A 265 -3.21 -13.53 -9.59
CA LYS A 265 -2.27 -14.63 -9.85
C LYS A 265 -0.98 -14.43 -9.04
N ILE A 266 -0.37 -15.54 -8.62
CA ILE A 266 0.94 -15.54 -7.97
C ILE A 266 1.99 -15.63 -9.06
N VAL A 267 2.63 -14.53 -9.43
CA VAL A 267 3.58 -14.47 -10.57
C VAL A 267 4.87 -13.74 -10.20
N ASN A 268 5.95 -13.98 -10.93
CA ASN A 268 7.26 -13.41 -10.62
C ASN A 268 7.39 -11.92 -10.96
N GLU A 269 6.66 -11.42 -11.97
CA GLU A 269 6.76 -10.02 -12.41
C GLU A 269 5.53 -9.61 -13.21
N THR A 270 5.12 -8.33 -13.08
CA THR A 270 3.95 -7.79 -13.77
C THR A 270 4.19 -6.42 -14.42
N LEU A 271 5.37 -5.82 -14.23
CA LEU A 271 5.65 -4.50 -14.80
C LEU A 271 5.85 -4.47 -16.32
N HIS A 272 5.83 -5.64 -16.98
CA HIS A 272 5.71 -5.75 -18.43
C HIS A 272 4.31 -5.35 -18.95
N LEU A 273 3.29 -5.33 -18.07
CA LEU A 273 1.93 -4.91 -18.42
C LEU A 273 1.89 -3.41 -18.81
N PRO A 274 0.97 -3.01 -19.70
CA PRO A 274 0.84 -1.62 -20.15
C PRO A 274 0.78 -0.62 -18.99
N HIS A 275 1.44 0.53 -19.16
CA HIS A 275 1.42 1.59 -18.17
C HIS A 275 0.12 2.37 -18.25
N ALA A 276 -0.61 2.47 -17.13
CA ALA A 276 -1.85 3.22 -16.97
C ALA A 276 -1.96 3.74 -15.52
N ILE A 277 -2.73 4.81 -15.31
CA ILE A 277 -3.13 5.28 -13.98
C ILE A 277 -4.15 4.33 -13.37
N GLU A 278 -5.13 3.89 -14.16
CA GLU A 278 -6.11 2.89 -13.74
C GLU A 278 -5.48 1.49 -13.74
N PRO A 279 -5.87 0.60 -12.82
CA PRO A 279 -5.54 -0.80 -12.94
C PRO A 279 -6.31 -1.44 -14.11
N PRO A 280 -5.85 -2.62 -14.60
CA PRO A 280 -6.68 -3.49 -15.43
C PRO A 280 -8.02 -3.85 -14.75
N GLU A 281 -8.98 -4.36 -15.53
CA GLU A 281 -10.28 -4.80 -14.99
C GLU A 281 -10.10 -5.80 -13.85
N LYS A 282 -10.77 -5.55 -12.71
CA LYS A 282 -10.64 -6.31 -11.44
C LYS A 282 -9.22 -6.36 -10.86
N GLY A 283 -8.28 -5.62 -11.42
CA GLY A 283 -6.88 -5.61 -11.01
C GLY A 283 -6.56 -4.53 -9.98
N SER A 284 -5.27 -4.39 -9.71
CA SER A 284 -4.70 -3.31 -8.92
C SER A 284 -3.40 -2.78 -9.52
N VAL A 285 -2.99 -1.56 -9.17
CA VAL A 285 -1.69 -0.99 -9.53
C VAL A 285 -1.13 -0.18 -8.37
N LEU A 286 0.08 -0.54 -7.93
CA LEU A 286 0.82 0.16 -6.88
C LEU A 286 1.85 1.10 -7.48
N ARG A 287 1.80 2.37 -7.05
CA ARG A 287 2.77 3.40 -7.43
C ARG A 287 3.23 4.20 -6.22
N VAL A 288 4.39 4.84 -6.36
CA VAL A 288 4.88 5.88 -5.45
C VAL A 288 5.12 7.15 -6.25
N TYR A 289 4.51 8.23 -5.78
CA TYR A 289 4.58 9.56 -6.37
C TYR A 289 5.49 10.45 -5.54
N ASN A 290 6.40 11.14 -6.22
CA ASN A 290 7.19 12.23 -5.66
C ASN A 290 6.65 13.54 -6.20
N PHE A 291 6.14 14.38 -5.32
CA PHE A 291 5.58 15.69 -5.64
C PHE A 291 6.58 16.80 -5.28
N PRO A 292 7.14 17.52 -6.27
CA PRO A 292 7.98 18.68 -6.00
C PRO A 292 7.12 19.85 -5.48
N PRO A 293 7.72 20.83 -4.78
CA PRO A 293 7.03 22.06 -4.43
C PRO A 293 6.35 22.74 -5.63
N ASP A 294 5.07 23.08 -5.47
CA ASP A 294 4.23 23.69 -6.52
C ASP A 294 4.84 24.98 -7.06
N LYS A 295 5.52 25.76 -6.21
CA LYS A 295 6.21 27.01 -6.57
C LYS A 295 7.18 26.88 -7.76
N ALA A 296 7.67 25.67 -8.05
CA ALA A 296 8.61 25.43 -9.15
C ALA A 296 7.94 25.43 -10.53
N TRP A 297 6.63 25.16 -10.60
CA TRP A 297 5.91 24.92 -11.86
C TRP A 297 4.55 25.62 -11.95
N GLN A 298 3.94 26.00 -10.82
CA GLN A 298 2.64 26.65 -10.78
C GLN A 298 2.64 27.94 -11.60
N GLY A 299 1.59 28.15 -12.41
CA GLY A 299 1.46 29.28 -13.33
C GLY A 299 2.27 29.16 -14.63
N ARG A 300 3.07 28.10 -14.81
CA ARG A 300 3.87 27.84 -16.02
C ARG A 300 3.36 26.66 -16.85
N VAL A 301 2.42 25.90 -16.31
CA VAL A 301 1.81 24.72 -16.95
C VAL A 301 0.54 25.12 -17.67
N GLY A 302 0.40 24.70 -18.93
CA GLY A 302 -0.78 24.89 -19.78
C GLY A 302 -1.48 23.58 -20.15
N ARG A 303 -2.61 23.69 -20.87
CA ARG A 303 -3.45 22.54 -21.30
C ARG A 303 -2.66 21.43 -21.99
N ALA A 304 -1.78 21.82 -22.90
CA ALA A 304 -0.96 20.89 -23.66
C ALA A 304 -0.03 20.06 -22.76
N ASP A 305 0.53 20.66 -21.70
CA ASP A 305 1.43 19.98 -20.77
C ASP A 305 0.68 18.93 -19.94
N VAL A 306 -0.50 19.29 -19.43
CA VAL A 306 -1.34 18.38 -18.66
C VAL A 306 -1.83 17.22 -19.53
N ASP A 307 -2.31 17.50 -20.74
CA ASP A 307 -2.75 16.46 -21.67
C ASP A 307 -1.57 15.53 -22.05
N ALA A 308 -0.36 16.08 -22.22
CA ALA A 308 0.84 15.30 -22.47
C ALA A 308 1.19 14.39 -21.29
N TYR A 309 1.08 14.87 -20.05
CA TYR A 309 1.28 14.05 -18.85
C TYR A 309 0.31 12.88 -18.80
N PHE A 310 -1.01 13.12 -18.90
CA PHE A 310 -2.01 12.04 -18.83
C PHE A 310 -1.87 11.03 -19.98
N LYS A 311 -1.51 11.49 -21.18
CA LYS A 311 -1.16 10.61 -22.30
C LYS A 311 0.09 9.77 -22.01
N ALA A 312 1.14 10.38 -21.45
CA ALA A 312 2.38 9.68 -21.10
C ALA A 312 2.20 8.66 -19.97
N MET A 313 1.22 8.89 -19.09
CA MET A 313 0.81 7.96 -18.04
C MET A 313 -0.15 6.86 -18.55
N GLY A 314 -0.54 6.89 -19.84
CA GLY A 314 -1.45 5.89 -20.43
C GLY A 314 -2.94 6.10 -20.16
N SER A 315 -3.31 7.25 -19.57
CA SER A 315 -4.68 7.53 -19.11
C SER A 315 -5.16 8.91 -19.54
N PRO A 316 -5.22 9.20 -20.85
CA PRO A 316 -5.60 10.53 -21.35
C PRO A 316 -6.99 10.99 -20.90
N ALA A 317 -7.90 10.04 -20.63
CA ALA A 317 -9.27 10.33 -20.19
C ALA A 317 -9.39 10.62 -18.69
N ALA A 318 -8.34 10.41 -17.89
CA ALA A 318 -8.39 10.64 -16.45
C ALA A 318 -8.39 12.14 -16.08
N SER A 319 -7.85 13.00 -16.95
CA SER A 319 -7.85 14.45 -16.74
C SER A 319 -9.27 15.01 -16.72
N THR A 320 -9.58 15.76 -15.67
CA THR A 320 -10.83 16.53 -15.57
C THR A 320 -10.58 18.03 -15.61
N TRP A 321 -9.39 18.44 -16.05
CA TRP A 321 -9.01 19.85 -16.03
C TRP A 321 -9.90 20.71 -16.92
N SER A 322 -10.42 21.79 -16.33
CA SER A 322 -11.12 22.88 -16.99
C SER A 322 -10.58 24.22 -16.48
N ALA A 323 -10.92 25.32 -17.15
CA ALA A 323 -10.50 26.67 -16.74
C ALA A 323 -11.00 27.05 -15.32
N GLN A 324 -12.03 26.37 -14.82
CA GLN A 324 -12.61 26.59 -13.48
C GLN A 324 -12.15 25.55 -12.45
N ALA A 325 -11.35 24.56 -12.85
CA ALA A 325 -10.88 23.55 -11.92
C ALA A 325 -9.95 24.18 -10.87
N PRO A 326 -9.99 23.71 -9.61
CA PRO A 326 -9.14 24.25 -8.55
C PRO A 326 -7.65 23.93 -8.74
N HIS A 327 -7.32 22.98 -9.63
CA HIS A 327 -5.95 22.57 -9.90
C HIS A 327 -5.78 22.08 -11.35
N PRO A 328 -4.64 22.36 -12.04
CA PRO A 328 -4.44 21.91 -13.42
C PRO A 328 -4.41 20.39 -13.61
N TYR A 329 -3.98 19.65 -12.58
CA TYR A 329 -3.92 18.19 -12.59
C TYR A 329 -5.11 17.53 -11.86
N MET A 330 -6.29 18.16 -11.89
CA MET A 330 -7.51 17.48 -11.45
C MET A 330 -7.73 16.24 -12.32
N GLN A 331 -8.06 15.13 -11.66
CA GLN A 331 -8.27 13.84 -12.29
C GLN A 331 -9.38 13.04 -11.59
N LYS A 332 -9.99 12.14 -12.35
CA LYS A 332 -10.99 11.20 -11.85
C LYS A 332 -10.84 9.86 -12.54
N THR A 333 -10.78 8.80 -11.74
CA THR A 333 -10.69 7.42 -12.20
C THR A 333 -11.76 6.57 -11.52
N ARG A 334 -12.21 5.51 -12.18
CA ARG A 334 -13.14 4.53 -11.60
C ARG A 334 -12.37 3.55 -10.71
N THR A 335 -11.76 4.05 -9.65
CA THR A 335 -10.88 3.29 -8.77
C THR A 335 -11.17 3.52 -7.30
N LEU A 336 -10.88 2.51 -6.49
CA LEU A 336 -10.66 2.66 -5.06
C LEU A 336 -9.16 2.86 -4.86
N ASP A 337 -8.74 4.05 -4.47
CA ASP A 337 -7.33 4.35 -4.21
C ASP A 337 -7.04 4.36 -2.71
N ILE A 338 -6.00 3.66 -2.32
CA ILE A 338 -5.43 3.66 -0.98
C ILE A 338 -4.14 4.46 -1.05
N CYS A 339 -4.17 5.66 -0.48
CA CYS A 339 -3.03 6.58 -0.53
C CYS A 339 -2.42 6.71 0.86
N ALA A 340 -1.11 6.53 1.00
CA ALA A 340 -0.40 6.84 2.25
C ALA A 340 0.71 7.86 2.02
N VAL A 341 0.70 8.93 2.80
CA VAL A 341 1.76 9.96 2.77
C VAL A 341 2.97 9.40 3.51
N LEU A 342 4.06 9.18 2.78
CA LEU A 342 5.29 8.58 3.30
C LEU A 342 6.29 9.63 3.82
N GLU A 343 6.32 10.79 3.16
CA GLU A 343 7.22 11.90 3.48
C GLU A 343 6.54 13.24 3.19
N GLY A 344 6.82 14.24 4.02
CA GLY A 344 6.40 15.63 3.80
C GLY A 344 4.94 15.90 4.10
N GLU A 345 4.44 16.98 3.50
CA GLU A 345 3.05 17.44 3.60
C GLU A 345 2.48 17.66 2.21
N ILE A 346 1.21 17.30 2.00
CA ILE A 346 0.54 17.46 0.72
C ILE A 346 -0.94 17.79 0.92
N ALA A 347 -1.51 18.58 0.01
CA ALA A 347 -2.93 18.86 0.00
C ALA A 347 -3.64 17.92 -0.98
N LEU A 348 -4.66 17.21 -0.50
CA LEU A 348 -5.68 16.57 -1.32
C LEU A 348 -6.71 17.64 -1.70
N VAL A 349 -6.78 17.98 -2.97
CA VAL A 349 -7.73 18.95 -3.53
C VAL A 349 -8.94 18.20 -4.06
N LEU A 350 -10.13 18.49 -3.55
CA LEU A 350 -11.41 17.94 -4.02
C LEU A 350 -12.28 19.07 -4.57
N ASP A 351 -13.41 18.72 -5.19
CA ASP A 351 -14.37 19.72 -5.70
C ASP A 351 -14.96 20.63 -4.61
N THR A 352 -15.11 20.11 -3.38
CA THR A 352 -15.80 20.84 -2.31
C THR A 352 -14.86 21.49 -1.29
N ARG A 353 -13.63 21.00 -1.17
CA ARG A 353 -12.65 21.47 -0.19
C ARG A 353 -11.27 20.89 -0.47
N GLU A 354 -10.29 21.42 0.25
CA GLU A 354 -8.96 20.83 0.34
C GLU A 354 -8.73 20.23 1.73
N VAL A 355 -7.88 19.21 1.79
CA VAL A 355 -7.46 18.55 3.02
C VAL A 355 -5.95 18.53 3.08
N LYS A 356 -5.38 19.13 4.13
CA LYS A 356 -3.95 19.03 4.41
C LYS A 356 -3.65 17.66 5.01
N LEU A 357 -2.64 16.99 4.48
CA LEU A 357 -2.17 15.68 4.91
C LEU A 357 -0.69 15.77 5.23
N ALA A 358 -0.23 15.00 6.21
CA ALA A 358 1.18 14.89 6.58
C ALA A 358 1.62 13.42 6.56
N ALA A 359 2.93 13.18 6.60
CA ALA A 359 3.50 11.83 6.68
C ALA A 359 2.82 10.99 7.79
N GLY A 360 2.38 9.80 7.42
CA GLY A 360 1.59 8.89 8.25
C GLY A 360 0.08 8.97 8.01
N ASP A 361 -0.46 10.03 7.39
CA ASP A 361 -1.88 10.11 7.05
C ASP A 361 -2.22 9.15 5.89
N VAL A 362 -3.41 8.55 5.96
CA VAL A 362 -3.94 7.64 4.93
C VAL A 362 -5.22 8.18 4.33
N VAL A 363 -5.38 8.07 3.01
CA VAL A 363 -6.60 8.42 2.29
C VAL A 363 -7.20 7.17 1.67
N VAL A 364 -8.51 6.99 1.85
CA VAL A 364 -9.33 6.04 1.11
C VAL A 364 -10.14 6.85 0.09
N GLN A 365 -9.73 6.79 -1.16
CA GLN A 365 -10.30 7.58 -2.23
C GLN A 365 -11.26 6.74 -3.07
N ARG A 366 -12.54 7.14 -3.14
CA ARG A 366 -13.61 6.30 -3.71
C ARG A 366 -14.14 6.93 -4.99
N GLY A 367 -13.37 6.83 -6.07
CA GLY A 367 -13.74 7.34 -7.40
C GLY A 367 -14.01 8.83 -7.46
N THR A 368 -13.35 9.61 -6.59
CA THR A 368 -13.55 11.05 -6.45
C THR A 368 -12.65 11.85 -7.38
N ASN A 369 -13.18 12.96 -7.90
CA ASN A 369 -12.41 13.96 -8.63
C ASN A 369 -11.46 14.67 -7.68
N HIS A 370 -10.17 14.63 -7.97
CA HIS A 370 -9.15 15.12 -7.05
C HIS A 370 -7.88 15.59 -7.74
N ALA A 371 -7.04 16.33 -7.01
CA ALA A 371 -5.64 16.55 -7.34
C ALA A 371 -4.78 16.52 -6.08
N TRP A 372 -3.47 16.46 -6.29
CA TRP A 372 -2.46 16.57 -5.24
C TRP A 372 -1.63 17.83 -5.46
N SER A 373 -1.53 18.66 -4.42
CA SER A 373 -0.84 19.96 -4.44
C SER A 373 0.17 20.03 -3.29
N ASN A 374 1.45 20.20 -3.62
CA ASN A 374 2.51 20.33 -2.62
C ASN A 374 2.88 21.80 -2.46
N ARG A 375 2.21 22.48 -1.53
CA ARG A 375 2.44 23.90 -1.24
C ARG A 375 3.57 24.16 -0.24
N SER A 376 4.26 23.10 0.19
CA SER A 376 5.41 23.21 1.08
C SER A 376 6.67 23.61 0.28
N ASP A 377 7.79 23.76 0.98
CA ASP A 377 9.10 24.02 0.38
C ASP A 377 9.94 22.75 0.14
N LYS A 378 9.43 21.58 0.56
CA LYS A 378 10.10 20.28 0.48
C LYS A 378 9.32 19.31 -0.41
N PRO A 379 9.95 18.28 -0.98
CA PRO A 379 9.22 17.21 -1.65
C PRO A 379 8.22 16.51 -0.71
N ALA A 380 7.15 15.97 -1.28
CA ALA A 380 6.23 15.07 -0.60
C ALA A 380 6.18 13.74 -1.35
N VAL A 381 6.09 12.63 -0.62
CA VAL A 381 6.07 11.28 -1.20
C VAL A 381 4.78 10.57 -0.79
N VAL A 382 4.05 10.03 -1.76
CA VAL A 382 2.77 9.36 -1.54
C VAL A 382 2.76 8.01 -2.25
N SER A 383 2.53 6.92 -1.51
CA SER A 383 2.17 5.63 -2.11
C SER A 383 0.69 5.64 -2.49
N VAL A 384 0.34 5.09 -3.64
CA VAL A 384 -1.03 4.97 -4.14
C VAL A 384 -1.21 3.57 -4.72
N ALA A 385 -2.01 2.76 -4.04
CA ALA A 385 -2.52 1.51 -4.56
C ALA A 385 -3.94 1.73 -5.09
N SER A 386 -4.14 1.62 -6.39
CA SER A 386 -5.46 1.74 -7.01
C SER A 386 -6.01 0.36 -7.32
N HIS A 387 -7.21 0.07 -6.87
CA HIS A 387 -7.99 -1.13 -7.18
C HIS A 387 -9.14 -0.76 -8.12
N ASP A 388 -9.46 -1.64 -9.08
CA ASP A 388 -10.60 -1.41 -9.97
C ASP A 388 -11.88 -1.24 -9.15
N GLY A 389 -12.71 -0.25 -9.51
CA GLY A 389 -13.89 0.10 -8.73
C GLY A 389 -15.17 0.07 -9.55
N LYS A 390 -16.35 0.04 -8.92
CA LYS A 390 -17.63 0.18 -9.63
C LYS A 390 -18.50 1.25 -8.99
N TYR A 391 -19.17 2.02 -9.83
CA TYR A 391 -20.23 2.93 -9.38
C TYR A 391 -21.51 2.14 -9.07
N ALA A 392 -22.50 2.81 -8.49
CA ALA A 392 -23.80 2.19 -8.23
C ALA A 392 -24.41 1.66 -9.56
N PRO A 393 -25.16 0.54 -9.51
CA PRO A 393 -25.86 -0.01 -10.68
C PRO A 393 -26.81 0.97 -11.35
#